data_AF-A0A7C1RUY2-F1
#
_entry.id   AF-A0A7C1RUY2-F1
#
_cell.length_a   1.000
_cell.length_b   1.000
_cell.length_c   1.000
_cell.angle_alpha   90.00
_cell.angle_beta   90.00
_cell.angle_gamma   90.00
#
_symmetry.space_group_name_H-M   'P 1'
#
loop_
_entity.id
_entity.type
_entity.pdbx_description
1 polymer ?
#
loop_
_entity_poly.entity_id
_entity_poly.type
_entity_poly.pdbx_seq_one_letter_code
_entity_poly.pdbx_strand_id
1 'polypeptide(L)'
;SIAAVVWRCAEKTVGKNQVIDPERTMGGEDFAFYLEKSKGCFFALGTGREGCVSIHNPAFDFNEEVLLLGVETYCRVAQELLK
;
A
#
# COMPACT_ATOMS: atom_id res chain seq x y z
N SER A 1 -5.29 14.77 4.30
CA SER A 1 -3.87 14.35 4.43
C SER A 1 -3.47 13.57 3.18
N ILE A 2 -2.17 13.29 2.98
CA ILE A 2 -1.73 12.40 1.90
C ILE A 2 -2.36 11.00 2.07
N ALA A 3 -2.49 10.50 3.30
CA ALA A 3 -3.21 9.27 3.59
C ALA A 3 -4.67 9.28 3.10
N ALA A 4 -5.41 10.37 3.28
CA ALA A 4 -6.78 10.48 2.77
C ALA A 4 -6.85 10.51 1.24
N VAL A 5 -5.81 11.02 0.55
CA VAL A 5 -5.71 10.96 -0.92
C VAL A 5 -5.47 9.52 -1.36
N VAL A 6 -4.48 8.85 -0.76
CA VAL A 6 -4.17 7.44 -1.02
C VAL A 6 -5.39 6.56 -0.77
N TRP A 7 -6.10 6.75 0.35
CA TRP A 7 -7.33 6.01 0.68
C TRP A 7 -8.38 6.12 -0.43
N ARG A 8 -8.75 7.33 -0.84
CA ARG A 8 -9.75 7.53 -1.91
C ARG A 8 -9.31 6.98 -3.25
N CYS A 9 -8.02 7.08 -3.58
CA CYS A 9 -7.48 6.50 -4.82
C CYS A 9 -7.52 4.97 -4.78
N ALA A 10 -7.15 4.37 -3.65
CA ALA A 10 -7.25 2.93 -3.44
C ALA A 10 -8.72 2.45 -3.54
N GLU A 11 -9.67 3.16 -2.92
CA GLU A 11 -11.10 2.81 -3.04
C GLU A 11 -11.60 2.83 -4.49
N LYS A 12 -11.08 3.74 -5.33
CA LYS A 12 -11.38 3.78 -6.77
C LYS A 12 -10.75 2.62 -7.54
N THR A 13 -9.62 2.08 -7.07
CA THR A 13 -8.92 0.95 -7.71
C THR A 13 -9.51 -0.39 -7.30
N VAL A 14 -9.67 -0.65 -5.99
CA VAL A 14 -10.02 -1.98 -5.45
C VAL A 14 -11.45 -2.07 -4.91
N GLY A 15 -12.17 -0.95 -4.85
CA GLY A 15 -13.49 -0.87 -4.23
C GLY A 15 -13.42 -0.61 -2.72
N LYS A 16 -14.48 0.01 -2.19
CA LYS A 16 -14.51 0.51 -0.79
C LYS A 16 -14.29 -0.56 0.28
N ASN A 17 -14.72 -1.79 0.01
CA ASN A 17 -14.64 -2.88 0.97
C ASN A 17 -13.26 -3.57 0.99
N GLN A 18 -12.34 -3.16 0.11
CA GLN A 18 -11.00 -3.74 -0.02
C GLN A 18 -9.89 -2.81 0.50
N VAL A 19 -10.27 -1.66 1.07
CA VAL A 19 -9.33 -0.74 1.75
C VAL A 19 -9.59 -0.84 3.24
N ILE A 20 -8.56 -1.16 4.01
CA ILE A 20 -8.64 -1.37 5.45
C ILE A 20 -7.62 -0.50 6.18
N ASP A 21 -7.91 -0.17 7.44
CA ASP A 21 -6.91 0.39 8.35
C ASP A 21 -6.02 -0.75 8.85
N PRO A 22 -4.74 -0.81 8.45
CA PRO A 22 -3.89 -1.94 8.79
C PRO A 22 -3.50 -1.92 10.27
N GLU A 23 -3.31 -3.10 10.84
CA GLU A 23 -2.71 -3.21 12.16
C GLU A 23 -1.27 -2.67 12.15
N ARG A 24 -0.88 -2.02 13.24
CA ARG A 24 0.49 -1.52 13.39
C ARG A 24 1.44 -2.68 13.64
N THR A 25 2.53 -2.71 12.88
CA THR A 25 3.61 -3.69 13.08
C THR A 25 4.75 -3.08 13.89
N MET A 26 5.54 -3.92 14.56
CA MET A 26 6.81 -3.51 15.21
C MET A 26 8.01 -3.54 14.25
N GLY A 27 7.81 -3.83 12.97
CA GLY A 27 8.86 -3.80 11.95
C GLY A 27 9.37 -2.38 11.71
N GLY A 28 10.67 -2.24 11.47
CA GLY A 28 11.29 -0.98 11.08
C GLY A 28 11.31 -0.82 9.56
N GLU A 29 10.95 0.37 9.08
CA GLU A 29 10.96 0.73 7.66
C GLU A 29 11.63 2.09 7.49
N ASP A 30 12.66 2.18 6.64
CA ASP A 30 13.45 3.40 6.49
C ASP A 30 12.69 4.53 5.78
N PHE A 31 11.54 4.21 5.17
CA PHE A 31 10.61 5.19 4.62
C PHE A 31 10.19 6.25 5.65
N ALA A 32 10.25 5.93 6.95
CA ALA A 32 10.02 6.88 8.03
C ALA A 32 10.91 8.13 7.94
N PHE A 33 12.15 8.01 7.47
CA PHE A 33 13.05 9.17 7.31
C PHE A 33 12.56 10.16 6.25
N TYR A 34 11.87 9.71 5.21
CA TYR A 34 11.22 10.63 4.26
C TYR A 34 10.03 11.34 4.91
N LEU A 35 9.27 10.62 5.74
CA LEU A 35 8.09 11.16 6.44
C LEU A 35 8.44 12.19 7.52
N GLU A 36 9.68 12.19 8.03
CA GLU A 36 10.18 13.27 8.88
C GLU A 36 10.36 14.60 8.13
N LYS A 37 10.60 14.56 6.81
CA LYS A 37 10.93 15.74 6.00
C LYS A 37 9.77 16.23 5.14
N SER A 38 8.83 15.36 4.79
CA SER A 38 7.72 15.70 3.91
C SER A 38 6.44 14.99 4.33
N LYS A 39 5.31 15.61 3.99
CA LYS A 39 4.00 14.97 4.12
C LYS A 39 3.95 13.81 3.13
N GLY A 40 3.79 12.60 3.63
CA GLY A 40 3.65 11.39 2.81
C GLY A 40 2.67 10.40 3.41
N CYS A 41 2.55 9.25 2.75
CA CYS A 41 1.81 8.11 3.25
C CYS A 41 2.53 6.84 2.77
N PHE A 42 2.88 5.98 3.72
CA PHE A 42 3.23 4.60 3.44
C PHE A 42 1.94 3.78 3.50
N PHE A 43 1.76 2.85 2.56
CA PHE A 43 0.61 1.93 2.55
C PHE A 43 1.08 0.55 2.09
N ALA A 44 0.40 -0.48 2.54
CA ALA A 44 0.66 -1.85 2.10
C ALA A 44 -0.31 -2.24 0.98
N LEU A 45 0.18 -3.00 0.00
CA LEU A 45 -0.65 -3.72 -0.94
C LEU A 45 -0.87 -5.13 -0.39
N GLY A 46 -2.11 -5.58 -0.29
CA GLY A 46 -2.42 -6.95 0.12
C GLY A 46 -1.97 -7.95 -0.95
N THR A 47 -0.87 -8.66 -0.70
CA THR A 47 -0.29 -9.64 -1.65
C THR A 47 -0.47 -11.09 -1.21
N GLY A 48 -1.09 -11.32 -0.05
CA GLY A 48 -1.24 -12.64 0.54
C GLY A 48 -2.23 -13.54 -0.21
N ARG A 49 -2.03 -14.85 -0.07
CA ARG A 49 -2.96 -15.92 -0.48
C ARG A 49 -3.19 -16.83 0.74
N GLU A 50 -4.25 -17.62 0.71
CA GLU A 50 -4.45 -18.63 1.75
C GLU A 50 -3.21 -19.53 1.85
N GLY A 51 -2.67 -19.68 3.07
CA GLY A 51 -1.46 -20.46 3.32
C GLY A 51 -0.11 -19.78 2.99
N CYS A 52 -0.09 -18.50 2.62
CA CYS A 52 1.18 -17.79 2.39
C CYS A 52 1.97 -17.57 3.68
N VAL A 53 3.30 -17.41 3.55
CA VAL A 53 4.21 -17.12 4.66
C VAL A 53 4.60 -15.64 4.69
N SER A 54 5.01 -15.15 5.85
CA SER A 54 5.45 -13.76 6.03
C SER A 54 6.73 -13.42 5.27
N ILE A 55 6.94 -12.13 5.06
CA ILE A 55 8.23 -11.58 4.58
C ILE A 55 9.40 -12.08 5.43
N HIS A 56 10.56 -12.24 4.80
CA HIS A 56 11.78 -12.86 5.35
C HIS A 56 11.77 -14.38 5.53
N ASN A 57 10.68 -15.08 5.18
CA ASN A 57 10.69 -16.54 5.10
C ASN A 57 11.28 -17.00 3.74
N PRO A 58 12.15 -18.04 3.69
CA PRO A 58 12.68 -18.58 2.42
C PRO A 58 11.61 -19.10 1.44
N ALA A 59 10.45 -19.51 1.95
CA ALA A 59 9.30 -19.94 1.14
C ALA A 59 8.38 -18.78 0.75
N PHE A 60 8.79 -17.53 0.97
CA PHE A 60 7.99 -16.35 0.63
C PHE A 60 7.72 -16.31 -0.88
N ASP A 61 6.44 -16.22 -1.19
CA ASP A 61 5.88 -16.06 -2.52
C ASP A 61 4.61 -15.21 -2.40
N PHE A 62 4.33 -14.38 -3.40
CA PHE A 62 3.27 -13.36 -3.32
C PHE A 62 2.36 -13.39 -4.55
N ASN A 63 1.15 -12.84 -4.41
CA ASN A 63 0.20 -12.79 -5.51
C ASN A 63 0.56 -11.76 -6.58
N GLU A 64 1.06 -12.20 -7.73
CA GLU A 64 1.39 -11.30 -8.85
C GLU A 64 0.15 -10.64 -9.49
N GLU A 65 -1.03 -11.24 -9.34
CA GLU A 65 -2.29 -10.68 -9.90
C GLU A 65 -2.62 -9.29 -9.32
N VAL A 66 -2.08 -8.95 -8.13
CA VAL A 66 -2.33 -7.65 -7.50
C VAL A 66 -1.37 -6.55 -7.94
N LEU A 67 -0.31 -6.86 -8.71
CA LEU A 67 0.69 -5.87 -9.12
C LEU A 67 0.08 -4.68 -9.85
N LEU A 68 -0.86 -4.93 -10.77
CA LEU A 68 -1.54 -3.87 -11.51
C LEU A 68 -2.43 -3.00 -10.61
N LEU A 69 -2.97 -3.53 -9.51
CA LEU A 69 -3.73 -2.74 -8.54
C LEU A 69 -2.82 -1.74 -7.80
N GLY A 70 -1.59 -2.16 -7.47
CA GLY A 70 -0.57 -1.28 -6.91
C GLY A 70 -0.20 -0.15 -7.87
N VAL A 71 0.11 -0.50 -9.12
CA VAL A 71 0.46 0.46 -10.19
C VAL A 71 -0.68 1.46 -10.40
N GLU A 72 -1.91 0.98 -10.58
CA GLU A 72 -3.07 1.85 -10.79
C GLU A 72 -3.28 2.82 -9.61
N THR A 73 -3.13 2.33 -8.37
CA THR A 73 -3.25 3.16 -7.17
C THR A 73 -2.21 4.28 -7.16
N TYR A 74 -0.94 3.99 -7.45
CA TYR A 74 0.10 5.01 -7.59
C TYR A 74 -0.20 6.01 -8.71
N CYS A 75 -0.62 5.54 -9.89
CA CYS A 75 -0.98 6.40 -11.01
C CYS A 75 -2.12 7.35 -10.65
N ARG A 76 -3.17 6.86 -9.98
CA ARG A 76 -4.30 7.68 -9.53
C ARG A 76 -3.86 8.71 -8.49
N VAL A 77 -3.01 8.34 -7.53
CA VAL A 77 -2.45 9.27 -6.54
C VAL A 77 -1.63 10.36 -7.22
N ALA A 78 -0.72 10.00 -8.13
CA ALA A 78 0.08 10.97 -8.87
C ALA A 78 -0.81 11.92 -9.68
N GLN A 79 -1.82 11.41 -10.37
CA GLN A 79 -2.78 12.23 -11.10
C GLN A 79 -3.62 13.13 -10.20
N GLU A 80 -4.00 12.70 -8.99
CA GLU A 80 -4.79 13.53 -8.07
C GLU A 80 -3.93 14.62 -7.41
N LEU A 81 -2.63 14.38 -7.21
CA LEU A 81 -1.71 15.35 -6.58
C LEU A 81 -1.05 16.34 -7.56
N LEU A 82 -0.94 15.99 -8.85
CA LEU A 82 -0.25 16.79 -9.86
C LEU A 82 -1.20 17.53 -10.83
N LYS A 83 -2.51 17.38 -10.66
CA LYS A 83 -3.51 18.23 -11.30
C LYS A 83 -3.64 19.55 -10.54
#